data_AF-A0A1G2FAP7-F1
#
_entry.id   AF-A0A1G2FAP7-F1
#
_cell.length_a   1.000
_cell.length_b   1.000
_cell.length_c   1.000
_cell.angle_alpha   90.00
_cell.angle_beta   90.00
_cell.angle_gamma   90.00
#
_symmetry.space_group_name_H-M   'P 1'
#
loop_
_entity.id
_entity.type
_entity.pdbx_description
1 polymer ?
#
loop_
_entity_poly.entity_id
_entity_poly.type
_entity_poly.pdbx_seq_one_letter_code
_entity_poly.pdbx_strand_id
1 'polypeptide(L)' 'MSLSCALCGKTSQSSVTLVKLRGKYNPTTKRRQYPNLQWLTLATGKRVKACTKCIKKLSKTK' A
#
# COMPACT_ATOMS: atom_id res chain seq x y z
N MET A 1 11.13 -9.42 5.79
CA MET A 1 9.83 -9.29 5.07
C MET A 1 9.81 -7.90 4.43
N SER A 2 9.86 -7.77 3.09
CA SER A 2 9.98 -6.44 2.46
C SER A 2 8.73 -5.59 2.73
N LEU A 3 8.92 -4.43 3.35
CA LEU A 3 7.88 -3.45 3.67
C LEU A 3 7.54 -2.53 2.49
N SER A 4 8.26 -2.69 1.38
CA SER A 4 8.19 -1.85 0.19
C SER A 4 7.78 -2.64 -1.04
N CYS A 5 7.11 -1.95 -1.97
CA CYS A 5 6.80 -2.46 -3.30
C CYS A 5 8.04 -2.45 -4.20
N ALA A 6 8.38 -3.59 -4.82
CA ALA A 6 9.54 -3.70 -5.71
C ALA A 6 9.41 -2.88 -7.01
N LEU A 7 8.19 -2.53 -7.45
CA LEU A 7 7.96 -1.84 -8.72
C LEU A 7 7.85 -0.31 -8.59
N CYS A 8 7.32 0.20 -7.47
CA CYS A 8 7.09 1.64 -7.29
C CYS A 8 7.62 2.19 -5.98
N GLY A 9 8.35 1.39 -5.19
CA GLY A 9 8.98 1.83 -3.94
C GLY A 9 8.01 2.20 -2.82
N LYS A 10 6.69 2.04 -2.98
CA LYS A 10 5.70 2.41 -1.95
C LYS A 10 6.01 1.75 -0.62
N THR A 11 6.12 2.58 0.42
CA THR A 11 6.32 2.22 1.82
C THR A 11 5.08 2.52 2.65
N SER A 12 5.13 2.18 3.94
CA SER A 12 4.10 2.53 4.90
C SER A 12 4.00 4.04 5.13
N GLN A 13 2.79 4.54 5.29
CA GLN A 13 2.52 5.94 5.65
C GLN A 13 2.01 6.05 7.08
N SER A 14 2.27 7.17 7.75
CA SER A 14 1.63 7.51 9.03
C SER A 14 0.31 8.22 8.76
N SER A 15 -0.76 7.74 9.39
CA SER A 15 -2.09 8.35 9.35
C SER A 15 -2.57 8.62 10.77
N VAL A 16 -3.43 9.60 10.94
CA VAL A 16 -4.05 9.91 12.23
C VAL A 16 -5.52 9.54 12.16
N THR A 17 -6.00 8.80 13.16
CA THR A 17 -7.43 8.53 13.31
C THR A 17 -8.10 9.82 13.76
N LEU A 18 -9.14 10.21 13.04
CA LEU A 18 -9.93 11.40 13.33
C LEU A 18 -11.30 10.97 13.84
N VAL A 19 -11.72 11.49 14.99
CA VAL A 19 -13.05 11.24 15.56
C VAL A 19 -13.84 12.54 15.57
N LYS A 20 -15.08 12.51 15.06
CA LYS A 20 -15.98 13.67 15.08
C LYS A 20 -16.80 13.63 16.35
N LEU A 21 -16.56 14.59 17.25
CA LEU A 21 -17.28 14.66 18.53
C LEU A 21 -18.61 15.39 18.40
N ARG A 22 -18.60 16.61 17.80
CA ARG A 22 -19.83 17.38 17.49
C ARG A 22 -19.68 18.28 16.26
N GLY A 23 -18.58 19.04 16.15
CA GLY A 23 -18.32 19.96 15.03
C GLY A 23 -17.13 19.56 14.17
N LYS A 24 -15.91 19.73 14.71
CA LYS A 24 -14.65 19.44 14.02
C LYS A 24 -14.15 18.03 14.33
N TYR A 25 -13.38 17.49 13.40
CA TYR A 25 -12.66 16.23 13.56
C TYR A 25 -11.46 16.43 14.50
N ASN A 26 -11.39 15.65 15.58
CA ASN A 26 -10.27 15.69 16.52
C ASN A 26 -9.29 14.52 16.24
N PRO A 27 -7.98 14.79 16.04
CA PRO A 27 -6.97 13.74 15.95
C PRO A 27 -6.79 13.02 17.27
N THR A 28 -6.97 11.69 17.27
CA THR A 28 -6.83 10.85 18.48
C THR A 28 -5.54 10.05 18.47
N THR A 29 -5.39 9.09 17.56
CA THR A 29 -4.27 8.14 17.57
C THR A 29 -3.52 8.12 16.25
N LYS A 30 -2.19 8.07 16.32
CA LYS A 30 -1.33 7.84 15.15
C LYS A 30 -1.28 6.35 14.85
N ARG A 31 -1.55 5.98 13.60
CA ARG A 31 -1.46 4.60 13.11
C ARG A 31 -0.60 4.52 11.85
N ARG A 32 0.01 3.37 11.61
CA ARG A 32 0.72 3.07 10.37
C ARG A 32 -0.25 2.43 9.36
N GLN A 33 -0.28 2.95 8.15
CA GLN A 33 -0.99 2.37 7.01
C GLN A 33 0.03 1.69 6.11
N TYR A 34 -0.10 0.38 5.97
CA TYR A 34 0.79 -0.43 5.14
C TYR A 34 0.24 -0.55 3.71
N PRO A 35 1.12 -0.57 2.69
CA PRO A 35 0.70 -0.86 1.33
C PRO A 35 0.21 -2.32 1.24
N ASN A 36 -0.85 -2.55 0.46
CA ASN A 36 -1.33 -3.90 0.17
C ASN A 36 -0.36 -4.57 -0.82
N LEU A 37 0.57 -5.38 -0.30
CA LEU A 37 1.65 -6.05 -1.03
C LEU A 37 1.30 -7.52 -1.29
N GLN A 38 1.28 -7.90 -2.57
CA GLN A 38 0.94 -9.25 -3.01
C GLN A 38 2.07 -9.80 -3.86
N TRP A 39 2.14 -11.12 -3.91
CA TRP A 39 3.09 -11.81 -4.75
C TRP A 39 2.66 -11.73 -6.21
N LEU A 40 3.60 -11.35 -7.07
CA LEU A 40 3.42 -11.26 -8.50
C LEU A 40 4.57 -12.04 -9.18
N THR A 41 4.23 -12.83 -10.18
CA THR A 41 5.20 -13.41 -11.11
C THR A 41 5.41 -12.45 -12.27
N LEU A 42 6.66 -12.02 -12.45
CA LEU A 42 7.07 -11.22 -13.61
C LEU A 42 7.13 -12.10 -14.85
N ALA A 43 7.04 -11.49 -16.03
CA ALA A 43 7.21 -12.18 -17.31
C ALA A 43 8.58 -12.88 -17.43
N THR A 44 9.57 -12.41 -16.69
CA THR A 44 10.90 -13.01 -16.58
C THR A 44 10.96 -14.23 -15.64
N GLY A 45 9.82 -14.75 -15.18
CA GLY A 45 9.72 -15.90 -14.26
C GLY A 45 10.03 -15.62 -12.79
N LYS A 46 10.54 -14.43 -12.45
CA LYS A 46 10.87 -14.05 -11.07
C LYS A 46 9.63 -13.67 -10.27
N ARG A 47 9.58 -14.09 -9.01
CA ARG A 47 8.48 -13.75 -8.08
C ARG A 47 8.88 -12.58 -7.19
N VAL A 48 8.09 -11.51 -7.22
CA VAL A 48 8.34 -10.26 -6.47
C VAL A 48 7.10 -9.85 -5.67
N LYS A 49 7.30 -9.14 -4.55
CA LYS A 49 6.20 -8.46 -3.85
C LYS A 49 5.93 -7.11 -4.51
N ALA A 50 4.73 -6.96 -5.05
CA ALA A 50 4.27 -5.73 -5.69
C ALA A 50 2.94 -5.27 -5.07
N CYS A 51 2.71 -3.96 -5.05
CA CYS A 51 1.43 -3.43 -4.56
C CYS A 51 0.29 -3.76 -5.54
N THR A 52 -0.92 -3.93 -5.01
CA THR A 52 -2.11 -4.26 -5.82
C THR A 52 -2.39 -3.26 -6.95
N LYS A 53 -2.06 -1.97 -6.78
CA LYS A 53 -2.16 -0.97 -7.85
C LYS A 53 -1.23 -1.27 -9.03
N CYS A 54 0.00 -1.70 -8.76
CA CYS A 54 0.96 -2.08 -9.82
C CYS A 54 0.54 -3.38 -10.51
N ILE A 55 0.06 -4.37 -9.75
CA ILE A 55 -0.48 -5.62 -10.30
C ILE A 55 -1.65 -5.32 -11.23
N LYS A 56 -2.59 -4.47 -10.80
CA LYS A 56 -3.75 -4.05 -11.61
C LYS A 56 -3.34 -3.27 -12.87
N LYS A 57 -2.25 -2.51 -12.84
CA LYS A 57 -1.73 -1.84 -14.05
C LYS A 57 -1.16 -2.85 -15.03
N LEU A 58 -0.35 -3.80 -14.54
CA LEU A 58 0.24 -4.85 -15.37
C LEU A 58 -0.81 -5.75 -16.01
N SER A 59 -1.90 -6.07 -15.31
CA SER A 59 -2.96 -6.92 -15.87
C SER A 59 -3.75 -6.26 -17.00
N LYS A 60 -3.66 -4.94 -17.18
CA LYS A 60 -4.35 -4.22 -18.28
C LYS A 60 -3.51 -4.12 -19.55
N THR A 61 -2.20 -4.33 -19.44
CA THR A 61 -1.23 -4.26 -20.54
C THR A 61 -0.83 -5.65 -21.03
N LYS A 62 -1.39 -6.68 -20.40
CA LYS A 62 -1.21 -8.08 -20.78
C LYS A 62 -2.36 -8.48 -21.70
#